data_AF-A3Z2N7-F1
#
_entry.id   AF-A3Z2N7-F1
#
_cell.length_a   1.000
_cell.length_b   1.000
_cell.length_c   1.000
_cell.angle_alpha   90.00
_cell.angle_beta   90.00
_cell.angle_gamma   90.00
#
_symmetry.space_group_name_H-M   'P 1'
#
loop_
_entity.id
_entity.type
_entity.pdbx_description
1 polymer ?
#
loop_
_entity_poly.entity_id
_entity_poly.type
_entity_poly.pdbx_seq_one_letter_code
_entity_poly.pdbx_strand_id
1 'polypeptide(L)'
;MDGGANGMTLWVVKLGTSLLRGDTAATIEGYASGVAAAMLRGDQVVLVTSGAVGLGCQKLQLPRRPDTVVALQAAAATGHGYLMALYERAMAIHGLSVAQCCSPVPIWSIGAATRMHRERCSSSWLGVFCL
;
A
#
# COMPACT_ATOMS: atom_id res chain seq x y z
N MET A 1 37.54 -15.10 2.95
CA MET A 1 36.68 -14.53 4.01
C MET A 1 35.84 -13.52 3.29
N ASP A 2 34.77 -14.02 2.68
CA ASP A 2 34.10 -13.31 1.61
C ASP A 2 32.95 -12.57 2.28
N GLY A 3 33.17 -11.28 2.50
CA GLY A 3 32.13 -10.36 2.95
C GLY A 3 31.03 -10.33 1.91
N GLY A 4 30.06 -11.24 2.05
CA GLY A 4 28.90 -11.32 1.18
C GLY A 4 28.11 -10.03 1.28
N ALA A 5 28.04 -9.31 0.18
CA ALA A 5 27.13 -8.17 0.01
C ALA A 5 25.74 -8.60 0.50
N ASN A 6 25.28 -8.02 1.62
CA ASN A 6 23.91 -8.20 2.08
C ASN A 6 23.03 -7.43 1.08
N GLY A 7 22.70 -8.09 -0.02
CA GLY A 7 22.04 -7.47 -1.16
C GLY A 7 20.67 -6.97 -0.76
N MET A 8 20.47 -5.66 -0.82
CA MET A 8 19.18 -5.03 -0.58
C MET A 8 18.12 -5.71 -1.46
N THR A 9 17.14 -6.37 -0.83
CA THR A 9 16.08 -7.07 -1.55
C THR A 9 14.90 -6.15 -1.75
N LEU A 10 14.30 -6.19 -2.94
CA LEU A 10 13.07 -5.44 -3.24
C LEU A 10 11.87 -6.39 -3.10
N TRP A 11 11.02 -6.12 -2.12
CA TRP A 11 9.80 -6.86 -1.86
C TRP A 11 8.61 -6.12 -2.46
N VAL A 12 7.82 -6.80 -3.29
CA VAL A 12 6.52 -6.30 -3.75
C VAL A 12 5.44 -7.14 -3.06
N VAL A 13 4.79 -6.56 -2.05
CA VAL A 13 3.82 -7.28 -1.22
C VAL A 13 2.42 -6.85 -1.62
N LYS A 14 1.60 -7.80 -2.09
CA LYS A 14 0.21 -7.54 -2.46
C LYS A 14 -0.76 -7.91 -1.34
N LEU A 15 -1.53 -6.94 -0.88
CA LEU A 15 -2.63 -7.13 0.06
C LEU A 15 -3.96 -7.08 -0.70
N GLY A 16 -4.59 -8.24 -0.86
CA GLY A 16 -5.85 -8.36 -1.59
C GLY A 16 -7.06 -7.91 -0.76
N THR A 17 -8.16 -7.57 -1.45
CA THR A 17 -9.41 -7.09 -0.83
C THR A 17 -9.97 -8.09 0.17
N SER A 18 -9.71 -9.40 0.01
CA SER A 18 -10.14 -10.44 0.94
C SER A 18 -9.51 -10.35 2.31
N LEU A 19 -8.24 -9.93 2.37
CA LEU A 19 -7.51 -9.76 3.63
C LEU A 19 -7.97 -8.50 4.37
N LEU A 20 -8.40 -7.48 3.63
CA LEU A 20 -8.85 -6.21 4.20
C LEU A 20 -10.36 -6.20 4.53
N ARG A 21 -11.04 -7.35 4.44
CA ARG A 21 -12.44 -7.48 4.87
C ARG A 21 -12.51 -7.57 6.40
N GLY A 22 -13.39 -6.77 7.00
CA GLY A 22 -13.55 -6.69 8.45
C GLY A 22 -12.83 -5.47 9.00
N ASP A 23 -12.01 -5.65 10.04
CA ASP A 23 -11.19 -4.57 10.59
C ASP A 23 -9.92 -4.37 9.76
N THR A 24 -10.04 -3.51 8.75
CA THR A 24 -8.93 -3.12 7.88
C THR A 24 -7.77 -2.50 8.67
N ALA A 25 -8.05 -1.72 9.72
CA ALA A 25 -7.02 -1.02 10.48
C ALA A 25 -6.16 -2.03 11.25
N ALA A 26 -6.80 -2.92 12.02
CA ALA A 26 -6.11 -3.98 12.74
C ALA A 26 -5.30 -4.90 11.81
N THR A 27 -5.85 -5.21 10.62
CA THR A 27 -5.14 -6.00 9.63
C THR A 27 -3.86 -5.31 9.14
N ILE A 28 -3.96 -4.02 8.77
CA ILE A 28 -2.80 -3.23 8.32
C ILE A 28 -1.76 -3.13 9.43
N GLU A 29 -2.17 -2.87 10.67
CA GLU A 29 -1.29 -2.81 11.84
C GLU A 29 -0.54 -4.14 12.06
N GLY A 30 -1.23 -5.28 11.91
CA GLY A 30 -0.60 -6.60 12.01
C GLY A 30 0.54 -6.80 11.00
N TYR A 31 0.35 -6.36 9.75
CA TYR A 31 1.40 -6.45 8.72
C TYR A 31 2.48 -5.37 8.84
N ALA A 32 2.16 -4.22 9.44
CA ALA A 32 3.07 -3.08 9.50
C ALA A 32 4.39 -3.41 10.22
N SER A 33 4.31 -4.19 11.30
CA SER A 33 5.50 -4.63 12.05
C SER A 33 6.50 -5.42 11.19
N GLY A 34 6.01 -6.35 10.37
CA GLY A 34 6.84 -7.16 9.49
C GLY A 34 7.45 -6.36 8.34
N VAL A 35 6.67 -5.45 7.76
CA VAL A 35 7.15 -4.54 6.70
C VAL A 35 8.22 -3.60 7.26
N ALA A 36 7.97 -3.00 8.43
CA ALA A 36 8.91 -2.12 9.09
C ALA A 36 10.22 -2.85 9.42
N ALA A 37 10.15 -4.08 9.93
CA ALA A 37 11.33 -4.88 10.21
C ALA A 37 12.18 -5.16 8.96
N ALA A 38 11.55 -5.37 7.79
CA ALA A 38 12.27 -5.52 6.52
C ALA A 38 12.96 -4.21 6.10
N MET A 39 12.24 -3.10 6.13
CA MET A 39 12.79 -1.80 5.78
C MET A 39 13.96 -1.38 6.69
N LEU A 40 13.85 -1.63 8.00
CA LEU A 40 14.90 -1.34 8.97
C LEU A 40 16.15 -2.22 8.80
N ARG A 41 16.04 -3.38 8.17
CA ARG A 41 17.19 -4.21 7.76
C ARG A 41 17.86 -3.73 6.47
N GLY A 42 17.30 -2.71 5.80
CA GLY A 42 17.82 -2.16 4.55
C GLY A 42 17.14 -2.71 3.29
N ASP A 43 16.10 -3.53 3.44
CA ASP A 43 15.29 -3.96 2.29
C ASP A 43 14.40 -2.81 1.78
N GLN A 44 14.07 -2.85 0.50
CA GLN A 44 13.05 -1.97 -0.08
C GLN A 44 11.72 -2.70 -0.14
N VAL A 45 10.64 -2.06 0.27
CA VAL A 45 9.30 -2.65 0.22
C VAL A 45 8.38 -1.75 -0.57
N VAL A 46 7.56 -2.36 -1.42
CA VAL A 46 6.44 -1.73 -2.13
C VAL A 46 5.17 -2.50 -1.77
N LEU A 47 4.20 -1.81 -1.19
CA LEU A 47 2.88 -2.38 -0.93
C LEU A 47 1.96 -2.15 -2.13
N VAL A 48 1.23 -3.18 -2.51
CA VAL A 48 0.18 -3.11 -3.53
C VAL A 48 -1.12 -3.54 -2.86
N THR A 49 -1.97 -2.60 -2.54
CA THR A 49 -3.23 -2.85 -1.85
C THR A 49 -4.42 -2.68 -2.78
N SER A 50 -5.52 -3.36 -2.49
CA SER A 50 -6.80 -3.15 -3.15
C SER A 50 -7.89 -2.89 -2.11
N GLY A 51 -9.13 -2.65 -2.54
CA GLY A 51 -10.26 -2.53 -1.60
C GLY A 51 -10.65 -1.09 -1.26
N ALA A 52 -10.07 -0.11 -1.95
CA ALA A 52 -10.47 1.29 -1.87
C ALA A 52 -11.97 1.46 -2.11
N VAL A 53 -12.54 0.83 -3.13
CA VAL A 53 -13.99 0.91 -3.36
C VAL A 53 -14.81 0.40 -2.18
N GLY A 54 -14.40 -0.71 -1.55
CA GLY A 54 -15.13 -1.28 -0.41
C GLY A 54 -15.14 -0.33 0.79
N LEU A 55 -13.98 0.22 1.13
CA LEU A 55 -13.83 1.21 2.20
C LEU A 55 -14.53 2.52 1.89
N GLY A 56 -14.48 2.94 0.63
CA GLY A 56 -15.23 4.09 0.12
C GLY A 56 -16.73 3.92 0.29
N CYS A 57 -17.27 2.77 -0.09
CA CYS A 57 -18.69 2.46 0.14
C CYS A 57 -19.05 2.53 1.62
N GLN A 58 -18.22 1.97 2.51
CA GLN A 58 -18.45 2.03 3.95
C GLN A 58 -18.43 3.48 4.47
N LYS A 59 -17.46 4.29 4.02
CA LYS A 59 -17.33 5.70 4.43
C LYS A 59 -18.46 6.57 3.91
N LEU A 60 -18.93 6.31 2.69
CA LEU A 60 -20.07 7.00 2.08
C LEU A 60 -21.43 6.43 2.54
N GLN A 61 -21.43 5.45 3.46
CA GLN A 61 -22.64 4.80 3.98
C GLN A 61 -23.53 4.23 2.86
N LEU A 62 -22.91 3.73 1.79
CA LEU A 62 -23.63 3.14 0.67
C LEU A 62 -24.17 1.76 1.08
N PRO A 63 -25.48 1.50 0.91
CA PRO A 63 -26.10 0.25 1.36
C PRO A 63 -25.61 -0.97 0.56
N ARG A 64 -25.14 -0.74 -0.67
CA ARG A 64 -24.55 -1.76 -1.53
C ARG A 64 -23.48 -1.13 -2.41
N ARG A 65 -22.62 -1.98 -2.97
CA ARG A 65 -21.66 -1.55 -4.00
C ARG A 65 -22.44 -0.93 -5.17
N PRO A 66 -22.09 0.30 -5.61
CA PRO A 66 -22.78 0.95 -6.70
C PRO A 66 -22.44 0.30 -8.04
N ASP A 67 -23.38 0.39 -8.98
CA ASP A 67 -23.28 -0.23 -10.31
C ASP A 67 -22.77 0.74 -11.39
N THR A 68 -22.84 2.06 -11.14
CA THR A 68 -22.40 3.08 -12.10
C THR A 68 -20.91 3.38 -11.94
N VAL A 69 -20.23 3.57 -13.08
CA VAL A 69 -18.79 3.88 -13.10
C VAL A 69 -18.47 5.13 -12.27
N VAL A 70 -19.30 6.18 -12.38
CA VAL A 70 -19.12 7.44 -11.64
C VAL A 70 -19.16 7.21 -10.13
N ALA A 71 -20.15 6.45 -9.63
CA ALA A 71 -20.27 6.18 -8.21
C ALA A 71 -19.15 5.23 -7.72
N LEU A 72 -18.72 4.29 -8.55
CA LEU A 72 -17.55 3.44 -8.26
C LEU A 72 -16.27 4.27 -8.13
N GLN A 73 -16.06 5.25 -9.00
CA GLN A 73 -14.92 6.17 -8.94
C GLN A 73 -14.97 7.06 -7.70
N ALA A 74 -16.15 7.58 -7.34
CA ALA A 74 -16.33 8.37 -6.12
C ALA A 74 -16.03 7.56 -4.85
N ALA A 75 -16.51 6.32 -4.79
CA ALA A 75 -16.17 5.39 -3.72
C ALA A 75 -14.67 5.08 -3.70
N ALA A 76 -14.06 4.76 -4.85
CA ALA A 76 -12.62 4.51 -4.95
C ALA A 76 -11.79 5.70 -4.44
N ALA A 77 -12.09 6.91 -4.91
CA ALA A 77 -11.40 8.13 -4.51
C ALA A 77 -11.47 8.38 -3.00
N THR A 78 -12.66 8.18 -2.40
CA THR A 78 -12.87 8.32 -0.95
C THR A 78 -12.08 7.25 -0.18
N GLY A 79 -12.13 6.00 -0.63
CA GLY A 79 -11.45 4.90 0.03
C GLY A 79 -9.93 4.92 -0.13
N HIS A 80 -9.40 5.49 -1.21
CA HIS A 80 -7.96 5.68 -1.39
C HIS A 80 -7.37 6.57 -0.30
N GLY A 81 -7.96 7.74 -0.06
CA GLY A 81 -7.50 8.64 1.00
C GLY A 81 -7.58 7.98 2.38
N TYR A 82 -8.64 7.20 2.62
CA TYR A 82 -8.79 6.48 3.89
C TYR A 82 -7.76 5.36 4.07
N LEU A 83 -7.51 4.54 3.04
CA LEU A 83 -6.47 3.51 3.08
C LEU A 83 -5.10 4.12 3.37
N MET A 84 -4.78 5.21 2.68
CA MET A 84 -3.50 5.88 2.86
C MET A 84 -3.29 6.35 4.30
N ALA A 85 -4.33 6.96 4.91
CA ALA A 85 -4.28 7.39 6.30
C ALA A 85 -4.09 6.21 7.28
N LEU A 86 -4.66 5.03 6.99
CA LEU A 86 -4.44 3.84 7.81
C LEU A 86 -3.00 3.34 7.71
N TYR A 87 -2.42 3.27 6.50
CA TYR A 87 -1.02 2.90 6.33
C TYR A 87 -0.08 3.92 6.98
N GLU A 88 -0.36 5.21 6.85
CA GLU A 88 0.44 6.28 7.46
C GLU A 88 0.44 6.16 8.99
N ARG A 89 -0.75 5.97 9.59
CA ARG A 89 -0.87 5.76 11.03
C ARG A 89 -0.10 4.52 11.50
N ALA A 90 -0.24 3.40 10.80
CA ALA A 90 0.41 2.14 11.18
C ALA A 90 1.94 2.22 11.06
N MET A 91 2.45 2.85 10.00
CA MET A 91 3.89 2.98 9.78
C MET A 91 4.54 4.08 10.63
N ALA A 92 3.80 5.13 10.98
CA ALA A 92 4.29 6.20 11.86
C ALA A 92 4.73 5.67 13.23
N ILE A 93 4.11 4.61 13.74
CA ILE A 93 4.50 3.93 15.00
C ILE A 93 5.96 3.42 14.91
N HIS A 94 6.42 3.08 13.71
CA HIS A 94 7.77 2.61 13.43
C HIS A 94 8.72 3.72 12.95
N GLY A 95 8.27 4.99 12.93
CA GLY A 95 9.05 6.12 12.41
C GLY A 95 9.27 6.10 10.90
N LEU A 96 8.45 5.34 10.15
CA LEU A 96 8.56 5.19 8.70
C LEU A 96 7.52 6.05 7.98
N SER A 97 7.93 6.65 6.86
CA SER A 97 7.06 7.46 6.00
C SER A 97 6.52 6.63 4.84
N VAL A 98 5.30 6.95 4.42
CA VAL A 98 4.59 6.26 3.35
C VAL A 98 4.25 7.24 2.23
N ALA A 99 4.26 6.78 0.98
CA ALA A 99 3.88 7.59 -0.17
C ALA A 99 2.82 6.88 -1.01
N GLN A 100 1.73 7.58 -1.30
CA GLN A 100 0.71 7.07 -2.21
C GLN A 100 1.20 7.14 -3.65
N CYS A 101 1.14 6.02 -4.37
CA CYS A 101 1.38 5.96 -5.80
C CYS A 101 0.12 5.51 -6.53
N CYS A 102 -0.40 6.35 -7.42
CA CYS A 102 -1.49 6.01 -8.31
C CYS A 102 -0.93 5.82 -9.72
N SER A 103 -1.20 4.66 -10.32
CA SER A 103 -0.76 4.33 -11.67
C SER A 103 -1.98 4.14 -12.58
N PRO A 104 -2.04 4.80 -13.75
CA PRO A 104 -3.08 4.54 -14.74
C PRO A 104 -2.87 3.20 -15.48
N VAL A 105 -1.68 2.60 -15.37
CA VAL A 105 -1.35 1.33 -16.04
C VAL A 105 -1.50 0.13 -15.10
N PRO A 106 -1.91 -1.04 -15.63
CA PRO A 106 -2.16 -2.25 -14.84
C PRO A 106 -0.88 -2.79 -14.17
N ILE A 107 -1.06 -3.44 -13.01
CA ILE A 107 0.00 -3.85 -12.09
C ILE A 107 1.10 -4.73 -12.72
N TRP A 108 0.83 -5.46 -13.79
CA TRP A 108 1.84 -6.27 -14.50
C TRP A 108 2.96 -5.40 -15.13
N SER A 109 2.76 -4.09 -15.26
CA SER A 109 3.79 -3.09 -15.61
C SER A 109 4.61 -2.60 -14.39
N ILE A 110 4.64 -3.36 -13.29
CA ILE A 110 5.39 -3.09 -12.04
C ILE A 110 6.83 -2.62 -12.28
N GLY A 111 7.47 -3.00 -13.39
CA GLY A 111 8.81 -2.50 -13.75
C GLY A 111 8.93 -0.97 -13.72
N ALA A 112 7.86 -0.23 -14.02
CA ALA A 112 7.84 1.24 -13.89
C ALA A 112 7.70 1.71 -12.43
N ALA A 113 6.89 1.02 -11.62
CA ALA A 113 6.69 1.33 -10.20
C ALA A 113 7.96 1.06 -9.37
N THR A 114 8.64 -0.05 -9.64
CA THR A 114 9.92 -0.40 -9.01
C THR A 114 11.07 0.46 -9.52
N ARG A 115 11.04 0.92 -10.78
CA ARG A 115 11.96 1.93 -11.30
C ARG A 115 11.77 3.29 -10.60
N MET A 116 10.53 3.74 -10.41
CA MET A 116 10.25 4.99 -9.69
C MET A 116 10.71 4.93 -8.23
N HIS A 117 10.53 3.77 -7.57
CA HIS A 117 11.04 3.55 -6.21
C HIS A 117 12.58 3.56 -6.15
N ARG A 118 13.27 2.91 -7.11
CA ARG A 118 14.74 2.89 -7.19
C ARG A 118 15.35 4.25 -7.52
N GLU A 119 14.68 5.07 -8.32
CA GLU A 119 15.25 6.31 -8.84
C GLU A 119 14.93 7.56 -7.99
N ARG A 120 13.88 7.54 -7.15
CA ARG A 120 13.39 8.76 -6.46
C ARG A 120 13.03 8.60 -4.99
N CYS A 121 12.87 7.39 -4.44
CA CYS A 121 12.62 7.21 -3.01
C CYS A 121 13.93 6.94 -2.28
N SER A 122 14.26 7.76 -1.27
CA SER A 122 15.30 7.37 -0.31
C SER A 122 14.86 6.11 0.44
N SER A 123 15.81 5.38 1.03
CA SER A 123 15.58 4.14 1.80
C SER A 123 14.61 4.25 2.98
N SER A 124 14.11 5.46 3.29
CA SER A 124 13.14 5.71 4.36
C SER A 124 11.67 5.74 3.92
N TRP A 125 11.37 5.58 2.63
CA TRP A 125 10.00 5.69 2.11
C TRP A 125 9.43 4.34 1.68
N LEU A 126 8.21 4.06 2.12
CA LEU A 126 7.40 2.93 1.67
C LEU A 126 6.44 3.39 0.58
N GLY A 127 6.58 2.85 -0.64
CA GLY A 127 5.60 3.05 -1.71
C GLY A 127 4.34 2.23 -1.48
N VAL A 128 3.17 2.87 -1.43
CA VAL A 128 1.86 2.21 -1.33
C VAL A 128 1.05 2.47 -2.60
N PHE A 129 0.83 1.42 -3.38
CA PHE A 129 -0.03 1.43 -4.56
C PHE A 129 -1.43 0.98 -4.18
N CYS A 130 -2.37 1.91 -4.26
CA CYS A 130 -3.78 1.66 -4.02
C CYS A 130 -4.50 1.41 -5.36
N LEU A 131 -5.16 0.24 -5.48
CA LEU A 131 -5.93 -0.20 -6.65
C LEU A 131 -7.43 -0.27 -6.37
#